data_AF-A0A6G0W0J0-F1
#
_entry.id   AF-A0A6G0W0J0-F1
#
_cell.length_a   1.000
_cell.length_b   1.000
_cell.length_c   1.000
_cell.angle_alpha   90.00
_cell.angle_beta   90.00
_cell.angle_gamma   90.00
#
_symmetry.space_group_name_H-M   'P 1'
#
loop_
_entity.id
_entity.type
_entity.pdbx_description
1 polymer ?
#
loop_
_entity_poly.entity_id
_entity_poly.type
_entity_poly.pdbx_seq_one_letter_code
_entity_poly.pdbx_strand_id
1 'polypeptide(L)'
;MAGKIKRVQAKITKLNELAVFVPCTAHSLNLFGVHAAETSPAMITFFGSIQKIFVFFSNSTSRWNMLKNVINVTLKKHSDTRWSSKKQAISAFHTNIISIDTILKQMKDTTNMNYDIINGCNQILHLIDLKFLCLLNIWNKILTHIDKTNKSLQTKDFTIDMASKMLNGLYNSIQEICDNNFEDSLKNAKNTAIEMELSPEFLEKRRHKIKRMDGEEAKDDGATSVHGKIKNYFYMAVDIILSSLKWRFKRMTILSNEFEFLCGKHEFARQISYDEIIDKFSSLKARKENF
;
A
#
# COMPACT_ATOMS: atom_id res chain seq x y z
N MET A 1 1.75 -20.44 -9.42
CA MET A 1 0.40 -20.83 -9.88
C MET A 1 0.13 -20.28 -11.28
N ALA A 2 0.05 -18.95 -11.45
CA ALA A 2 -0.12 -18.31 -12.76
C ALA A 2 1.18 -18.25 -13.58
N GLY A 3 1.06 -18.34 -14.92
CA GLY A 3 2.12 -18.04 -15.88
C GLY A 3 2.05 -18.89 -17.15
N LYS A 4 2.42 -18.28 -18.28
CA LYS A 4 2.28 -18.85 -19.63
C LYS A 4 3.28 -19.95 -19.96
N ILE A 5 4.46 -19.95 -19.33
CA ILE A 5 5.57 -20.84 -19.67
C ILE A 5 5.95 -21.67 -18.44
N LYS A 6 5.87 -23.00 -18.55
CA LYS A 6 6.32 -24.00 -17.55
C LYS A 6 5.69 -23.92 -16.14
N ARG A 7 4.67 -23.09 -15.91
CA ARG A 7 3.93 -22.99 -14.63
C ARG A 7 2.76 -23.97 -14.57
N VAL A 8 2.20 -24.17 -13.37
CA VAL A 8 1.08 -25.08 -13.10
C VAL A 8 -0.11 -24.80 -14.01
N GLN A 9 -0.47 -23.51 -14.19
CA GLN A 9 -1.51 -23.10 -15.14
C GLN A 9 -1.25 -23.67 -16.55
N ALA A 10 -0.08 -23.42 -17.12
CA ALA A 10 0.25 -23.86 -18.48
C ALA A 10 0.24 -25.38 -18.64
N LYS A 11 0.68 -26.13 -17.60
CA LYS A 11 0.62 -27.60 -17.61
C LYS A 11 -0.82 -28.12 -17.60
N ILE A 12 -1.70 -27.53 -16.79
CA ILE A 12 -3.12 -27.92 -16.73
C ILE A 12 -3.83 -27.57 -18.04
N THR A 13 -3.61 -26.37 -18.58
CA THR A 13 -4.20 -25.97 -19.86
C THR A 13 -3.74 -26.85 -21.02
N LYS A 14 -2.49 -27.34 -21.01
CA LYS A 14 -2.00 -28.31 -22.00
C LYS A 14 -2.71 -29.66 -21.92
N LEU A 15 -3.12 -30.09 -20.73
CA LEU A 15 -3.86 -31.34 -20.53
C LEU A 15 -5.35 -31.17 -20.83
N ASN A 16 -5.90 -29.97 -20.61
CA ASN A 16 -7.29 -29.64 -20.86
C ASN A 16 -7.43 -28.17 -21.25
N GLU A 17 -7.67 -27.91 -22.53
CA GLU A 17 -7.84 -26.56 -23.10
C GLU A 17 -9.11 -25.86 -22.58
N LEU A 18 -10.10 -26.63 -22.15
CA LEU A 18 -11.32 -26.12 -21.53
C LEU A 18 -11.08 -25.60 -20.12
N ALA A 19 -10.01 -26.03 -19.44
CA ALA A 19 -9.71 -25.60 -18.08
C ALA A 19 -9.58 -24.07 -18.00
N VAL A 20 -10.32 -23.47 -17.07
CA VAL A 20 -10.31 -22.02 -16.84
C VAL A 20 -9.49 -21.72 -15.60
N PHE A 21 -8.42 -20.94 -15.79
CA PHE A 21 -7.61 -20.46 -14.67
C PHE A 21 -8.24 -19.22 -14.03
N VAL A 22 -8.56 -19.33 -12.74
CA VAL A 22 -9.01 -18.22 -11.89
C VAL A 22 -7.88 -17.83 -10.94
N PRO A 23 -7.35 -16.60 -11.02
CA PRO A 23 -6.31 -16.15 -10.10
C PRO A 23 -6.88 -15.97 -8.69
N CYS A 24 -6.12 -16.40 -7.67
CA CYS A 24 -6.45 -16.10 -6.28
C CYS A 24 -6.34 -14.59 -6.03
N THR A 25 -7.46 -13.95 -5.71
CA THR A 25 -7.56 -12.50 -5.45
C THR A 25 -6.77 -12.11 -4.21
N ALA A 26 -6.90 -12.87 -3.11
CA ALA A 26 -6.17 -12.62 -1.87
C ALA A 26 -4.64 -12.67 -2.06
N HIS A 27 -4.14 -13.66 -2.81
CA HIS A 27 -2.72 -13.75 -3.14
C HIS A 27 -2.26 -12.60 -4.05
N SER A 28 -3.07 -12.26 -5.06
CA SER A 28 -2.77 -11.17 -5.98
C SER A 28 -2.74 -9.82 -5.26
N LEU A 29 -3.66 -9.60 -4.31
CA LEU A 29 -3.67 -8.42 -3.46
C LEU A 29 -2.45 -8.38 -2.54
N ASN A 30 -2.01 -9.54 -2.03
CA ASN A 30 -0.84 -9.58 -1.17
C ASN A 30 0.45 -9.20 -1.90
N LEU A 31 0.57 -9.61 -3.17
CA LEU A 31 1.78 -9.40 -3.95
C LEU A 31 2.03 -7.93 -4.34
N PHE A 32 1.00 -7.17 -4.74
CA PHE A 32 1.22 -5.79 -5.15
C PHE A 32 1.51 -4.85 -3.96
N GLY A 33 0.91 -5.09 -2.78
CA GLY A 33 1.15 -4.27 -1.60
C GLY A 33 2.61 -4.33 -1.14
N VAL A 34 3.26 -5.48 -1.31
CA VAL A 34 4.70 -5.64 -1.09
C VAL A 34 5.50 -4.85 -2.12
N HIS A 35 5.21 -5.04 -3.40
CA HIS A 35 5.93 -4.32 -4.46
C HIS A 35 5.76 -2.81 -4.38
N ALA A 36 4.57 -2.32 -3.98
CA ALA A 36 4.27 -0.90 -3.79
C ALA A 36 5.17 -0.25 -2.71
N ALA A 37 5.50 -1.00 -1.65
CA ALA A 37 6.40 -0.56 -0.58
C ALA A 37 7.87 -0.48 -1.03
N GLU A 38 8.22 -1.14 -2.13
CA GLU A 38 9.58 -1.24 -2.68
C GLU A 38 9.79 -0.37 -3.94
N THR A 39 8.80 0.46 -4.30
CA THR A 39 8.78 1.22 -5.57
C THR A 39 9.79 2.35 -5.66
N SER A 40 10.13 2.93 -4.51
CA SER A 40 11.08 4.04 -4.46
C SER A 40 11.93 3.97 -3.20
N PRO A 41 13.15 4.53 -3.24
CA PRO A 41 13.99 4.63 -2.05
C PRO A 41 13.28 5.33 -0.88
N ALA A 42 12.40 6.30 -1.16
CA ALA A 42 11.60 6.97 -0.15
C ALA A 42 10.63 6.03 0.58
N MET A 43 9.94 5.14 -0.13
CA MET A 43 9.03 4.16 0.48
C MET A 43 9.79 3.10 1.26
N ILE A 44 10.89 2.59 0.70
CA ILE A 44 11.77 1.62 1.36
C ILE A 44 12.28 2.22 2.68
N THR A 45 12.74 3.47 2.65
CA THR A 45 13.23 4.18 3.84
C THR A 45 12.12 4.35 4.87
N PHE A 46 10.92 4.74 4.45
CA PHE A 46 9.77 4.91 5.35
C PHE A 46 9.38 3.61 6.07
N PHE A 47 9.21 2.49 5.35
CA PHE A 47 8.92 1.20 5.98
C PHE A 47 10.09 0.68 6.82
N GLY A 48 11.33 1.00 6.42
CA GLY A 48 12.54 0.75 7.20
C GLY A 48 12.54 1.52 8.53
N SER A 49 12.15 2.79 8.54
CA SER A 49 12.03 3.62 9.74
C SER A 49 11.01 3.03 10.71
N ILE A 50 9.82 2.63 10.24
CA ILE A 50 8.81 1.94 11.07
C ILE A 50 9.39 0.70 11.74
N GLN A 51 10.12 -0.12 10.97
CA GLN A 51 10.74 -1.33 11.51
C GLN A 51 11.84 -1.00 12.52
N LYS A 52 12.66 0.03 12.25
CA LYS A 52 13.74 0.46 13.14
C LYS A 52 13.19 0.95 14.48
N ILE A 53 12.07 1.69 14.48
CA ILE A 53 11.40 2.13 15.71
C ILE A 53 10.85 0.94 16.49
N PHE A 54 10.19 0.00 15.81
CA PHE A 54 9.72 -1.23 16.45
C PHE A 54 10.87 -2.01 17.11
N VAL A 55 11.95 -2.24 16.34
CA VAL A 55 13.13 -3.01 16.80
C VAL A 55 13.80 -2.32 17.97
N PHE A 56 13.85 -0.99 17.98
CA PHE A 56 14.34 -0.25 19.13
C PHE A 56 13.57 -0.68 20.37
N PHE A 57 12.27 -0.43 20.47
CA PHE A 57 11.53 -0.79 21.68
C PHE A 57 11.55 -2.29 21.98
N SER A 58 11.44 -3.17 20.99
CA SER A 58 11.37 -4.62 21.22
C SER A 58 12.68 -5.25 21.69
N ASN A 59 13.83 -4.63 21.40
CA ASN A 59 15.15 -5.15 21.79
C ASN A 59 15.44 -5.02 23.30
N SER A 60 14.54 -4.45 24.10
CA SER A 60 14.68 -4.39 25.56
C SER A 60 13.33 -4.49 26.23
N THR A 61 13.21 -5.41 27.19
CA THR A 61 11.99 -5.59 28.01
C THR A 61 11.63 -4.32 28.78
N SER A 62 12.64 -3.60 29.29
CA SER A 62 12.44 -2.31 29.97
C SER A 62 11.81 -1.28 29.02
N ARG A 63 12.41 -1.07 27.84
CA ARG A 63 11.90 -0.09 26.86
C ARG A 63 10.51 -0.47 26.33
N TRP A 64 10.27 -1.76 26.14
CA TRP A 64 8.97 -2.28 25.76
C TRP A 64 7.89 -2.04 26.82
N ASN A 65 8.23 -2.19 28.10
CA ASN A 65 7.32 -1.90 29.21
C ASN A 65 7.02 -0.40 29.33
N MET A 66 8.03 0.47 29.19
CA MET A 66 7.82 1.92 29.14
C MET A 66 6.84 2.31 28.03
N LEU A 67 7.02 1.73 26.84
CA LEU A 67 6.12 1.95 25.71
C LEU A 67 4.69 1.47 26.04
N LYS A 68 4.52 0.24 26.53
CA LYS A 68 3.22 -0.35 26.86
C LYS A 68 2.43 0.42 27.90
N ASN A 69 3.10 1.11 28.83
CA ASN A 69 2.43 1.89 29.87
C ASN A 69 1.76 3.15 29.30
N VAL A 70 2.10 3.57 28.09
CA VAL A 70 1.58 4.79 27.46
C VAL A 70 0.70 4.49 26.26
N ILE A 71 0.97 3.41 25.51
CA ILE A 71 0.20 3.07 24.31
C ILE A 71 -0.87 2.01 24.60
N ASN A 72 -2.10 2.26 24.15
CA ASN A 72 -3.21 1.32 24.28
C ASN A 72 -3.13 0.16 23.27
N VAL A 73 -2.37 0.32 22.19
CA VAL A 73 -2.23 -0.66 21.12
C VAL A 73 -0.77 -1.06 20.99
N THR A 74 -0.47 -2.36 20.97
CA THR A 74 0.90 -2.84 20.84
C THR A 74 1.48 -2.58 19.45
N LEU A 75 2.68 -2.00 19.37
CA LEU A 75 3.42 -1.89 18.11
C LEU A 75 3.70 -3.27 17.53
N LYS A 76 3.73 -3.36 16.19
CA LYS A 76 3.91 -4.64 15.51
C LYS A 76 5.11 -4.58 14.56
N LYS A 77 5.88 -5.67 14.54
CA LYS A 77 6.81 -5.97 13.47
C LYS A 77 6.02 -6.13 12.17
N HIS A 78 6.53 -5.54 11.09
CA HIS A 78 5.99 -5.85 9.77
C HIS A 78 6.84 -6.93 9.08
N SER A 79 6.20 -7.62 8.14
CA SER A 79 6.76 -8.66 7.30
C SER A 79 6.89 -8.12 5.88
N ASP A 80 8.04 -8.37 5.26
CA ASP A 80 8.27 -7.97 3.88
C ASP A 80 7.35 -8.71 2.91
N THR A 81 6.90 -9.91 3.28
CA THR A 81 6.06 -10.76 2.44
C THR A 81 4.54 -10.58 2.63
N ARG A 82 4.09 -9.85 3.66
CA ARG A 82 2.67 -9.78 4.04
C ARG A 82 2.24 -8.36 4.37
N TRP A 83 1.51 -7.70 3.47
CA TRP A 83 1.02 -6.34 3.70
C TRP A 83 0.04 -6.23 4.88
N SER A 84 -0.69 -7.30 5.24
CA SER A 84 -1.58 -7.26 6.42
C SER A 84 -0.79 -6.96 7.71
N SER A 85 0.46 -7.42 7.78
CA SER A 85 1.37 -7.06 8.87
C SER A 85 1.86 -5.60 8.77
N LYS A 86 2.16 -5.12 7.55
CA LYS A 86 2.50 -3.69 7.30
C LYS A 86 1.34 -2.78 7.71
N LYS A 87 0.09 -3.17 7.39
CA LYS A 87 -1.12 -2.44 7.79
C LYS A 87 -1.25 -2.38 9.31
N GLN A 88 -1.09 -3.51 10.00
CA GLN A 88 -1.17 -3.53 11.46
C GLN A 88 -0.08 -2.67 12.10
N ALA A 89 1.15 -2.71 11.58
CA ALA A 89 2.23 -1.84 12.03
C ALA A 89 1.87 -0.37 11.80
N ILE A 90 1.54 0.02 10.56
CA ILE A 90 1.20 1.40 10.20
C ILE A 90 0.04 1.95 11.02
N SER A 91 -1.05 1.19 11.17
CA SER A 91 -2.19 1.64 11.97
C SER A 91 -1.80 1.84 13.44
N ALA A 92 -0.98 0.95 14.02
CA ALA A 92 -0.51 1.10 15.41
C ALA A 92 0.40 2.32 15.60
N PHE A 93 1.25 2.62 14.61
CA PHE A 93 2.07 3.84 14.62
C PHE A 93 1.21 5.09 14.44
N HIS A 94 0.32 5.10 13.46
CA HIS A 94 -0.56 6.24 13.17
C HIS A 94 -1.42 6.63 14.38
N THR A 95 -1.93 5.66 15.16
CA THR A 95 -2.75 5.96 16.34
C THR A 95 -1.95 6.45 17.54
N ASN A 96 -0.65 6.15 17.62
CA ASN A 96 0.17 6.39 18.82
C ASN A 96 1.41 7.25 18.56
N ILE A 97 1.55 7.89 17.39
CA ILE A 97 2.81 8.54 16.99
C ILE A 97 3.23 9.65 17.97
N ILE A 98 2.26 10.41 18.49
CA ILE A 98 2.49 11.45 19.50
C ILE A 98 3.00 10.82 20.80
N SER A 99 2.33 9.78 21.29
CA SER A 99 2.76 9.05 22.50
C SER A 99 4.16 8.45 22.35
N ILE A 100 4.49 7.94 21.16
CA ILE A 100 5.82 7.41 20.86
C ILE A 100 6.87 8.52 20.92
N ASP A 101 6.60 9.69 20.33
CA ASP A 101 7.47 10.86 20.40
C ASP A 101 7.69 11.34 21.84
N THR A 102 6.61 11.49 22.62
CA THR A 102 6.68 11.89 24.03
C THR A 102 7.57 10.95 24.84
N ILE A 103 7.42 9.63 24.68
CA ILE A 103 8.23 8.65 25.40
C ILE A 103 9.70 8.74 24.97
N LEU A 104 9.99 8.89 23.68
CA LEU A 104 11.36 9.00 23.19
C LEU A 104 12.06 10.23 23.75
N LYS A 105 11.36 11.37 23.83
CA LYS A 105 11.84 12.59 24.47
C LYS A 105 12.08 12.38 25.97
N GLN A 106 11.13 11.80 26.70
CA GLN A 106 11.30 11.47 28.11
C GLN A 106 12.49 10.55 28.37
N MET A 107 12.66 9.51 27.55
CA MET A 107 13.80 8.58 27.65
C MET A 107 15.14 9.25 27.37
N LYS A 108 15.16 10.25 26.48
CA LYS A 108 16.35 11.05 26.18
C LYS A 108 16.72 11.96 27.35
N ASP A 109 15.74 12.55 28.02
CA ASP A 109 15.95 13.53 29.09
C ASP A 109 16.11 12.88 30.49
N THR A 110 15.95 11.56 30.58
CA THR A 110 16.12 10.82 31.84
C THR A 110 17.60 10.74 32.24
N THR A 111 17.94 11.27 33.41
CA THR A 111 19.33 11.43 33.91
C THR A 111 20.13 10.14 34.13
N ASN A 112 19.45 8.99 34.25
CA ASN A 112 20.08 7.68 34.53
C ASN A 112 20.16 6.72 33.32
N MET A 113 19.92 7.21 32.09
CA MET A 113 19.98 6.36 30.89
C MET A 113 21.40 6.29 30.30
N ASN A 114 21.79 5.10 29.81
CA ASN A 114 23.07 4.89 29.12
C ASN A 114 23.12 5.72 27.81
N TYR A 115 24.30 6.21 27.45
CA TYR A 115 24.59 6.93 26.21
C TYR A 115 23.99 6.26 24.97
N ASP A 116 24.08 4.93 24.86
CA ASP A 116 23.54 4.18 23.71
C ASP A 116 22.03 4.34 23.56
N ILE A 117 21.30 4.42 24.68
CA ILE A 117 19.83 4.62 24.69
C ILE A 117 19.53 6.05 24.23
N ILE A 118 20.23 7.04 24.77
CA ILE A 118 20.07 8.46 24.43
C ILE A 118 20.36 8.67 22.94
N ASN A 119 21.46 8.12 22.43
CA ASN A 119 21.83 8.16 21.02
C ASN A 119 20.77 7.45 20.16
N GLY A 120 20.29 6.28 20.59
CA GLY A 120 19.22 5.55 19.90
C GLY A 120 17.91 6.35 19.82
N CYS A 121 17.50 7.01 20.91
CA CYS A 121 16.35 7.92 20.93
C CYS A 121 16.54 9.09 19.97
N ASN A 122 17.70 9.76 20.00
CA ASN A 122 18.01 10.87 19.08
C ASN A 122 17.92 10.43 17.62
N GLN A 123 18.53 9.29 17.28
CA GLN A 123 18.46 8.76 15.92
C GLN A 123 17.03 8.49 15.47
N ILE A 124 16.18 7.99 16.36
CA ILE A 124 14.78 7.70 16.03
C ILE A 124 13.97 8.97 15.88
N LEU A 125 14.14 9.95 16.79
CA LEU A 125 13.47 11.24 16.69
C LEU A 125 13.78 11.93 15.35
N HIS A 126 15.02 11.83 14.86
CA HIS A 126 15.40 12.32 13.53
C HIS A 126 14.71 11.58 12.35
N LEU A 127 14.20 10.37 12.55
CA LEU A 127 13.42 9.66 11.52
C LEU A 127 11.97 10.14 11.44
N ILE A 128 11.44 10.74 12.50
CA ILE A 128 10.06 11.20 12.59
C ILE A 128 10.01 12.67 12.16
N ASP A 129 10.23 12.90 10.87
CA ASP A 129 10.10 14.23 10.25
C ASP A 129 8.72 14.42 9.61
N LEU A 130 8.44 15.63 9.11
CA LEU A 130 7.17 15.94 8.42
C LEU A 130 6.91 14.99 7.24
N LYS A 131 7.96 14.54 6.55
CA LYS A 131 7.85 13.58 5.45
C LYS A 131 7.37 12.22 5.96
N PHE A 132 7.93 11.73 7.07
CA PHE A 132 7.51 10.49 7.71
C PHE A 132 6.03 10.56 8.13
N LEU A 133 5.60 11.65 8.78
CA LEU A 133 4.21 11.84 9.20
C LEU A 133 3.24 11.88 8.00
N CYS A 134 3.62 12.57 6.92
CA CYS A 134 2.84 12.62 5.69
C CYS A 134 2.67 11.21 5.08
N LEU A 135 3.77 10.46 4.95
CA LEU A 135 3.74 9.08 4.45
C LEU A 135 2.94 8.15 5.37
N LEU A 136 3.02 8.34 6.69
CA LEU A 136 2.26 7.56 7.67
C LEU A 136 0.74 7.73 7.47
N ASN A 137 0.27 8.97 7.28
CA ASN A 137 -1.13 9.28 7.03
C ASN A 137 -1.63 8.65 5.70
N ILE A 138 -0.85 8.82 4.64
CA ILE A 138 -1.17 8.31 3.31
C ILE A 138 -1.26 6.78 3.32
N TRP A 139 -0.22 6.10 3.81
CA TRP A 139 -0.19 4.64 3.80
C TRP A 139 -1.22 4.04 4.74
N ASN A 140 -1.55 4.68 5.85
CA ASN A 140 -2.63 4.21 6.72
C ASN A 140 -3.97 4.19 5.97
N LYS A 141 -4.28 5.22 5.17
CA LYS A 141 -5.48 5.24 4.32
C LYS A 141 -5.44 4.14 3.26
N ILE A 142 -4.38 4.09 2.45
CA ILE A 142 -4.25 3.10 1.36
C ILE A 142 -4.36 1.67 1.90
N LEU A 143 -3.56 1.31 2.92
CA LEU A 143 -3.56 -0.04 3.46
C LEU A 143 -4.88 -0.39 4.15
N THR A 144 -5.63 0.59 4.66
CA THR A 144 -6.96 0.35 5.23
C THR A 144 -7.97 -0.06 4.15
N HIS A 145 -7.98 0.61 2.99
CA HIS A 145 -8.85 0.21 1.88
C HIS A 145 -8.48 -1.19 1.36
N ILE A 146 -7.18 -1.46 1.23
CA ILE A 146 -6.73 -2.80 0.83
C ILE A 146 -7.15 -3.84 1.89
N ASP A 147 -6.99 -3.58 3.20
CA ASP A 147 -7.35 -4.46 4.35
C ASP A 147 -8.80 -4.87 4.30
N LYS A 148 -9.66 -3.88 4.13
CA LYS A 148 -11.10 -4.10 4.01
C LYS A 148 -11.41 -4.97 2.79
N THR A 149 -10.92 -4.59 1.62
CA THR A 149 -11.21 -5.35 0.39
C THR A 149 -10.70 -6.78 0.45
N ASN A 150 -9.49 -7.01 0.97
CA ASN A 150 -8.94 -8.35 1.08
C ASN A 150 -9.69 -9.23 2.08
N LYS A 151 -10.12 -8.69 3.22
CA LYS A 151 -10.94 -9.44 4.18
C LYS A 151 -12.28 -9.82 3.57
N SER A 152 -12.92 -8.90 2.87
CA SER A 152 -14.17 -9.18 2.18
C SER A 152 -14.02 -10.20 1.05
N LEU A 153 -12.91 -10.17 0.30
CA LEU A 153 -12.63 -11.18 -0.74
C LEU A 153 -12.35 -12.58 -0.20
N GLN A 154 -12.10 -12.72 1.10
CA GLN A 154 -11.83 -14.00 1.76
C GLN A 154 -13.07 -14.57 2.48
N THR A 155 -14.23 -13.93 2.38
CA THR A 155 -15.47 -14.49 2.91
C THR A 155 -15.90 -15.71 2.08
N LYS A 156 -16.63 -16.64 2.70
CA LYS A 156 -16.95 -17.95 2.09
C LYS A 156 -17.92 -17.84 0.90
N ASP A 157 -18.83 -16.89 0.95
CA ASP A 157 -19.94 -16.77 -0.01
C ASP A 157 -19.65 -15.75 -1.11
N PHE A 158 -18.42 -15.75 -1.61
CA PHE A 158 -17.92 -14.68 -2.45
C PHE A 158 -17.84 -15.08 -3.93
N THR A 159 -18.67 -14.46 -4.77
CA THR A 159 -18.77 -14.77 -6.20
C THR A 159 -17.78 -13.96 -7.04
N ILE A 160 -17.51 -14.42 -8.27
CA ILE A 160 -16.56 -13.78 -9.21
C ILE A 160 -17.03 -12.35 -9.57
N ASP A 161 -18.33 -12.14 -9.73
CA ASP A 161 -18.91 -10.83 -10.02
C ASP A 161 -18.81 -9.87 -8.84
N MET A 162 -18.98 -10.35 -7.61
CA MET A 162 -18.74 -9.56 -6.40
C MET A 162 -17.26 -9.20 -6.29
N ALA A 163 -16.35 -10.12 -6.66
CA ALA A 163 -14.92 -9.85 -6.71
C ALA A 163 -14.56 -8.77 -7.68
N SER A 164 -15.05 -8.86 -8.91
CA SER A 164 -14.85 -7.84 -9.92
C SER A 164 -15.32 -6.46 -9.42
N LYS A 165 -16.53 -6.38 -8.82
CA LYS A 165 -17.07 -5.14 -8.25
C LYS A 165 -16.23 -4.58 -7.10
N MET A 166 -15.83 -5.42 -6.14
CA MET A 166 -15.01 -5.00 -5.00
C MET A 166 -13.63 -4.51 -5.41
N LEU A 167 -13.04 -5.14 -6.42
CA LEU A 167 -11.74 -4.75 -6.96
C LEU A 167 -11.83 -3.43 -7.74
N ASN A 168 -12.90 -3.21 -8.51
CA ASN A 168 -13.17 -1.92 -9.14
C ASN A 168 -13.42 -0.83 -8.10
N GLY A 169 -14.15 -1.13 -7.03
CA GLY A 169 -14.34 -0.22 -5.89
C GLY A 169 -13.00 0.15 -5.24
N LEU A 170 -12.11 -0.84 -5.00
CA LEU A 170 -10.77 -0.58 -4.48
C LEU A 170 -9.95 0.32 -5.42
N TYR A 171 -9.99 0.06 -6.73
CA TYR A 171 -9.32 0.88 -7.73
C TYR A 171 -9.79 2.34 -7.64
N ASN A 172 -11.10 2.57 -7.64
CA ASN A 172 -11.68 3.91 -7.55
C ASN A 172 -11.33 4.60 -6.22
N SER A 173 -11.40 3.90 -5.08
CA SER A 173 -11.02 4.48 -3.79
C SER A 173 -9.54 4.87 -3.74
N ILE A 174 -8.64 4.10 -4.36
CA ILE A 174 -7.21 4.45 -4.39
C ILE A 174 -6.96 5.63 -5.35
N GLN A 175 -7.68 5.68 -6.47
CA GLN A 175 -7.65 6.83 -7.39
C GLN A 175 -8.12 8.10 -6.68
N GLU A 176 -9.23 8.06 -5.93
CA GLU A 176 -9.72 9.20 -5.15
C GLU A 176 -8.71 9.69 -4.10
N ILE A 177 -8.00 8.75 -3.45
CA ILE A 177 -6.91 9.10 -2.52
C ILE A 177 -5.78 9.83 -3.25
N CYS A 178 -5.48 9.44 -4.49
CA CYS A 178 -4.49 10.08 -5.33
C CYS A 178 -4.88 11.53 -5.64
N ASP A 179 -6.11 11.72 -6.09
CA ASP A 179 -6.58 12.98 -6.66
C ASP A 179 -6.79 14.05 -5.59
N ASN A 180 -7.33 13.67 -4.43
CA ASN A 180 -7.82 14.64 -3.43
C ASN A 180 -7.08 14.60 -2.09
N ASN A 181 -6.49 13.47 -1.70
CA ASN A 181 -6.11 13.27 -0.29
C ASN A 181 -4.65 13.57 0.03
N PHE A 182 -3.81 13.93 -0.94
CA PHE A 182 -2.40 14.28 -0.66
C PHE A 182 -2.31 15.52 0.22
N GLU A 183 -2.97 16.61 -0.17
CA GLU A 183 -2.95 17.88 0.57
C GLU A 183 -3.60 17.73 1.96
N ASP A 184 -4.68 16.97 2.07
CA ASP A 184 -5.30 16.64 3.36
C ASP A 184 -4.36 15.86 4.27
N SER A 185 -3.64 14.87 3.72
CA SER A 185 -2.69 14.07 4.49
C SER A 185 -1.48 14.88 4.92
N LEU A 186 -1.05 15.84 4.10
CA LEU A 186 -0.02 16.82 4.43
C LEU A 186 -0.50 17.80 5.52
N LYS A 187 -1.73 18.30 5.43
CA LYS A 187 -2.32 19.18 6.45
C LYS A 187 -2.39 18.47 7.80
N ASN A 188 -2.88 17.22 7.81
CA ASN A 188 -2.91 16.41 9.03
C ASN A 188 -1.50 16.17 9.58
N ALA A 189 -0.52 15.89 8.71
CA ALA A 189 0.88 15.72 9.13
C ALA A 189 1.48 16.99 9.73
N LYS A 190 1.14 18.17 9.19
CA LYS A 190 1.56 19.47 9.76
C LYS A 190 0.97 19.70 11.14
N ASN A 191 -0.32 19.41 11.33
CA ASN A 191 -0.96 19.53 12.63
C ASN A 191 -0.30 18.61 13.67
N THR A 192 -0.08 17.34 13.31
CA THR A 192 0.64 16.38 14.16
C THR A 192 2.09 16.82 14.43
N ALA A 193 2.77 17.41 13.44
CA ALA A 193 4.12 17.94 13.63
C ALA A 193 4.14 19.09 14.65
N ILE A 194 3.16 20.00 14.60
CA ILE A 194 3.02 21.10 15.57
C ILE A 194 2.80 20.55 16.99
N GLU A 195 1.91 19.56 17.14
CA GLU A 195 1.67 18.89 18.42
C GLU A 195 2.91 18.19 18.98
N MET A 196 3.80 17.71 18.10
CA MET A 196 5.08 17.10 18.44
C MET A 196 6.24 18.10 18.54
N GLU A 197 5.98 19.41 18.47
CA GLU A 197 7.01 20.46 18.51
C GLU A 197 8.06 20.33 17.39
N LEU A 198 7.66 19.78 16.24
CA LEU A 198 8.47 19.64 15.03
C LEU A 198 8.20 20.79 14.06
N SER A 199 9.16 21.07 13.18
CA SER A 199 8.96 22.04 12.10
C SER A 199 7.85 21.57 11.14
N PRO A 200 6.80 22.38 10.89
CA PRO A 200 5.73 22.04 9.95
C PRO A 200 6.10 22.34 8.49
N GLU A 201 7.37 22.69 8.23
CA GLU A 201 7.88 23.02 6.91
C GLU A 201 8.94 22.03 6.46
N PHE A 202 9.02 21.82 5.15
CA PHE A 202 10.10 21.02 4.58
C PHE A 202 11.37 21.85 4.54
N LEU A 203 12.45 21.34 5.12
CA LEU A 203 13.77 21.96 5.01
C LEU A 203 14.21 21.97 3.53
N GLU A 204 14.27 23.16 2.93
CA GLU A 204 14.80 23.30 1.58
C GLU A 204 16.30 22.99 1.58
N LYS A 205 16.73 22.03 0.76
CA LYS A 205 18.17 21.85 0.51
C LYS A 205 18.69 23.06 -0.23
N ARG A 206 19.82 23.62 0.25
CA ARG A 206 20.56 24.68 -0.44
C ARG A 206 20.78 24.28 -1.89
N ARG A 207 20.29 25.09 -2.83
CA ARG A 207 20.49 24.86 -4.25
C ARG A 207 21.97 25.11 -4.58
N HIS A 208 22.62 24.12 -5.18
CA HIS A 208 23.96 24.30 -5.70
C HIS A 208 23.85 25.23 -6.92
N LYS A 209 24.48 26.41 -6.86
CA LYS A 209 24.58 27.28 -8.03
C LYS A 209 25.70 26.75 -8.91
N ILE A 210 25.36 26.27 -10.11
CA ILE A 210 26.34 25.95 -11.13
C ILE A 210 26.77 27.25 -11.81
N LYS A 211 28.06 27.38 -12.14
CA LYS A 211 28.59 28.53 -12.89
C LYS A 211 28.05 28.48 -14.31
N ARG A 212 27.41 29.57 -14.75
CA ARG A 212 26.88 29.70 -16.12
C ARG A 212 27.99 30.18 -17.07
N MET A 213 27.95 29.71 -18.30
CA MET A 213 28.77 30.22 -19.39
C MET A 213 28.03 31.36 -20.11
N ASP A 214 28.79 32.22 -20.78
CA ASP A 214 28.23 33.35 -21.52
C ASP A 214 27.37 32.85 -22.69
N GLY A 215 26.15 33.39 -22.83
CA GLY A 215 25.16 32.95 -23.84
C GLY A 215 24.17 31.86 -23.40
N GLU A 216 24.26 31.33 -22.18
CA GLU A 216 23.26 30.38 -21.66
C GLU A 216 22.01 31.11 -21.09
N GLU A 217 20.91 31.13 -21.85
CA GLU A 217 19.62 31.69 -21.40
C GLU A 217 18.73 30.68 -20.64
N ALA A 218 19.06 29.37 -20.71
CA ALA A 218 18.32 28.33 -20.03
C ALA A 218 18.42 28.49 -18.51
N LYS A 219 17.27 28.69 -17.84
CA LYS A 219 17.19 28.52 -16.39
C LYS A 219 17.23 27.02 -16.13
N ASP A 220 18.17 26.57 -15.28
CA ASP A 220 18.19 25.19 -14.77
C ASP A 220 16.76 24.73 -14.46
N ASP A 221 16.36 23.60 -15.04
CA ASP A 221 15.05 23.00 -14.82
C ASP A 221 14.90 22.82 -13.31
N GLY A 222 14.07 23.67 -12.70
CA GLY A 222 14.21 24.01 -11.29
C GLY A 222 14.13 22.77 -10.44
N ALA A 223 15.16 22.53 -9.61
CA ALA A 223 15.19 21.41 -8.67
C ALA A 223 13.82 21.32 -7.97
N THR A 224 13.07 20.24 -8.23
CA THR A 224 11.73 20.03 -7.69
C THR A 224 11.76 20.29 -6.19
N SER A 225 10.84 21.13 -5.69
CA SER A 225 10.75 21.44 -4.26
C SER A 225 10.66 20.14 -3.44
N VAL A 226 11.05 20.16 -2.17
CA VAL A 226 10.95 18.96 -1.32
C VAL A 226 9.50 18.45 -1.27
N HIS A 227 8.55 19.38 -1.22
CA HIS A 227 7.12 19.10 -1.38
C HIS A 227 6.81 18.37 -2.71
N GLY A 228 7.27 18.90 -3.85
CA GLY A 228 7.06 18.27 -5.15
C GLY A 228 7.73 16.90 -5.27
N LYS A 229 8.90 16.69 -4.63
CA LYS A 229 9.55 15.36 -4.60
C LYS A 229 8.74 14.35 -3.81
N ILE A 230 8.21 14.73 -2.65
CA ILE A 230 7.36 13.84 -1.83
C ILE A 230 6.08 13.50 -2.58
N LYS A 231 5.48 14.51 -3.22
CA LYS A 231 4.30 14.37 -4.08
C LYS A 231 4.56 13.40 -5.24
N ASN A 232 5.71 13.54 -5.92
CA ASN A 232 6.12 12.62 -6.98
C ASN A 232 6.34 11.19 -6.46
N TYR A 233 7.02 11.00 -5.32
CA TYR A 233 7.20 9.66 -4.74
C TYR A 233 5.88 9.00 -4.37
N PHE A 234 4.94 9.80 -3.86
CA PHE A 234 3.59 9.33 -3.57
C PHE A 234 2.88 8.89 -4.86
N TYR A 235 2.84 9.75 -5.89
CA TYR A 235 2.19 9.42 -7.16
C TYR A 235 2.82 8.20 -7.82
N MET A 236 4.15 8.08 -7.84
CA MET A 236 4.82 6.89 -8.35
C MET A 236 4.39 5.61 -7.63
N ALA A 237 4.28 5.64 -6.30
CA ALA A 237 3.84 4.47 -5.53
C ALA A 237 2.37 4.11 -5.83
N VAL A 238 1.50 5.12 -5.93
CA VAL A 238 0.07 4.94 -6.22
C VAL A 238 -0.15 4.46 -7.66
N ASP A 239 0.56 5.01 -8.63
CA ASP A 239 0.48 4.60 -10.04
C ASP A 239 0.89 3.14 -10.22
N ILE A 240 1.92 2.69 -9.49
CA ILE A 240 2.34 1.29 -9.50
C ILE A 240 1.28 0.40 -8.86
N ILE A 241 0.60 0.86 -7.81
CA ILE A 241 -0.56 0.18 -7.23
C ILE A 241 -1.67 0.08 -8.28
N LEU A 242 -2.11 1.19 -8.85
CA LEU A 242 -3.24 1.25 -9.78
C LEU A 242 -2.98 0.43 -11.05
N SER A 243 -1.80 0.56 -11.66
CA SER A 243 -1.40 -0.24 -12.82
C SER A 243 -1.35 -1.73 -12.50
N SER A 244 -0.83 -2.10 -11.32
CA SER A 244 -0.82 -3.48 -10.84
C SER A 244 -2.22 -4.05 -10.59
N LEU A 245 -3.12 -3.27 -9.99
CA LEU A 245 -4.52 -3.65 -9.77
C LEU A 245 -5.19 -3.89 -11.13
N LYS A 246 -5.06 -2.95 -12.06
CA LYS A 246 -5.65 -3.02 -13.40
C LYS A 246 -5.17 -4.26 -14.16
N TRP A 247 -3.86 -4.51 -14.21
CA TRP A 247 -3.29 -5.65 -14.94
C TRP A 247 -3.67 -7.00 -14.32
N ARG A 248 -3.54 -7.15 -12.99
CA ARG A 248 -3.81 -8.43 -12.30
C ARG A 248 -5.29 -8.78 -12.29
N PHE A 249 -6.17 -7.78 -12.22
CA PHE A 249 -7.61 -8.01 -12.15
C PHE A 249 -8.31 -7.99 -13.50
N LYS A 250 -7.60 -7.63 -14.59
CA LYS A 250 -8.09 -7.80 -15.97
C LYS A 250 -8.66 -9.20 -16.21
N ARG A 251 -7.97 -10.26 -15.75
CA ARG A 251 -8.45 -11.63 -15.90
C ARG A 251 -9.75 -11.88 -15.11
N MET A 252 -9.87 -11.32 -13.91
CA MET A 252 -11.07 -11.46 -13.09
C MET A 252 -12.27 -10.74 -13.73
N THR A 253 -12.05 -9.55 -14.29
CA THR A 253 -13.08 -8.82 -15.04
C THR A 253 -13.52 -9.58 -16.29
N ILE A 254 -12.56 -10.15 -17.05
CA ILE A 254 -12.89 -11.00 -18.20
C ILE A 254 -13.74 -12.20 -17.79
N LEU A 255 -13.34 -12.91 -16.73
CA LEU A 255 -14.09 -14.06 -16.22
C LEU A 255 -15.48 -13.67 -15.72
N SER A 256 -15.59 -12.54 -15.04
CA SER A 256 -16.88 -12.01 -14.59
C SER A 256 -17.83 -11.74 -15.75
N ASN A 257 -17.31 -11.29 -16.89
CA ASN A 257 -18.12 -11.01 -18.08
C ASN A 257 -18.42 -12.30 -18.87
N GLU A 258 -17.44 -13.19 -19.03
CA GLU A 258 -17.61 -14.49 -19.69
C GLU A 258 -18.69 -15.33 -19.00
N PHE A 259 -18.69 -15.34 -17.67
CA PHE A 259 -19.61 -16.13 -16.84
C PHE A 259 -20.76 -15.29 -16.26
N GLU A 260 -21.01 -14.09 -16.78
CA GLU A 260 -22.07 -13.20 -16.28
C GLU A 260 -23.44 -13.88 -16.32
N PHE A 261 -23.69 -14.74 -17.31
CA PHE A 261 -24.93 -15.49 -17.46
C PHE A 261 -25.21 -16.49 -16.30
N LEU A 262 -24.20 -16.85 -15.50
CA LEU A 262 -24.35 -17.68 -14.30
C LEU A 262 -24.58 -16.85 -13.03
N CYS A 263 -24.21 -15.57 -13.06
CA CYS A 263 -24.41 -14.65 -11.95
C CYS A 263 -25.79 -14.03 -12.11
N GLY A 264 -26.77 -14.44 -11.28
CA GLY A 264 -28.20 -14.14 -11.43
C GLY A 264 -28.67 -12.68 -11.30
N LYS A 265 -27.91 -11.74 -11.84
CA LYS A 265 -28.16 -10.28 -11.84
C LYS A 265 -29.07 -9.80 -12.96
N HIS A 266 -29.27 -10.61 -14.00
CA HIS A 266 -30.30 -10.35 -14.99
C HIS A 266 -31.56 -11.14 -14.62
N GLU A 267 -32.75 -10.55 -14.77
CA GLU A 267 -34.01 -11.31 -14.75
C GLU A 267 -33.97 -12.52 -15.71
N PHE A 268 -33.13 -12.45 -16.74
CA PHE A 268 -32.74 -13.57 -17.61
C PHE A 268 -32.22 -14.81 -16.88
N ALA A 269 -31.46 -14.72 -15.79
CA ALA A 269 -30.93 -15.92 -15.14
C ALA A 269 -32.01 -16.78 -14.45
N ARG A 270 -33.21 -16.22 -14.23
CA ARG A 270 -34.38 -16.97 -13.75
C ARG A 270 -35.22 -17.55 -14.90
N GLN A 271 -34.97 -17.16 -16.15
CA GLN A 271 -35.72 -17.56 -17.36
C GLN A 271 -34.86 -18.24 -18.44
N ILE A 272 -33.53 -18.24 -18.28
CA ILE A 272 -32.58 -18.86 -19.21
C ILE A 272 -32.86 -20.37 -19.21
N SER A 273 -33.15 -20.90 -20.40
CA SER A 273 -33.35 -22.33 -20.58
C SER A 273 -32.04 -23.09 -20.44
N TYR A 274 -32.11 -24.38 -20.15
CA TYR A 274 -30.93 -25.24 -20.11
C TYR A 274 -30.18 -25.24 -21.47
N ASP A 275 -30.92 -25.15 -22.57
CA ASP A 275 -30.36 -25.10 -23.93
C ASP A 275 -29.60 -23.79 -24.20
N GLU A 276 -30.10 -22.66 -23.72
CA GLU A 276 -29.40 -21.37 -23.81
C GLU A 276 -28.10 -21.34 -23.00
N ILE A 277 -28.05 -22.06 -21.87
CA ILE A 277 -26.82 -22.25 -21.09
C ILE A 277 -25.82 -23.05 -21.92
N ILE A 278 -26.26 -24.17 -22.52
CA ILE A 278 -25.41 -25.02 -23.37
C ILE A 278 -24.86 -24.23 -24.56
N ASP A 279 -25.68 -23.42 -25.22
CA ASP A 279 -25.26 -22.59 -26.35
C ASP A 279 -24.22 -21.53 -25.94
N LYS A 280 -24.42 -20.87 -24.79
CA LYS A 280 -23.43 -19.92 -24.26
C LYS A 280 -22.10 -20.61 -23.93
N PHE A 281 -22.13 -21.78 -23.30
CA PHE A 281 -20.91 -22.56 -23.05
C PHE A 281 -20.22 -23.03 -24.34
N SER A 282 -21.00 -23.43 -25.34
CA SER A 282 -20.49 -23.85 -26.66
C SER A 282 -19.84 -22.68 -27.41
N SER A 283 -20.41 -21.48 -27.31
CA SER A 283 -19.83 -20.25 -27.88
C SER A 283 -18.52 -19.84 -27.20
N LEU A 284 -18.39 -20.06 -25.88
CA LEU A 284 -17.15 -19.82 -25.13
C LEU A 284 -16.05 -20.80 -25.52
N LYS A 285 -16.41 -22.05 -25.82
CA LYS A 285 -15.49 -23.08 -26.34
C LYS A 285 -14.94 -22.68 -27.71
N ALA A 286 -15.80 -22.28 -28.64
CA ALA A 286 -15.40 -21.85 -29.99
C ALA A 286 -14.49 -20.59 -30.01
N ARG A 287 -14.61 -19.69 -29.02
CA ARG A 287 -13.74 -18.52 -28.88
C ARG A 287 -12.32 -18.85 -28.41
N LYS A 288 -12.14 -19.95 -27.66
CA LYS A 288 -10.82 -20.40 -27.21
C LYS A 288 -10.02 -21.10 -28.30
N GLU A 289 -10.69 -21.69 -29.30
CA GLU A 289 -10.04 -22.38 -30.42
C GLU A 289 -9.48 -21.40 -31.49
N ASN A 290 -9.82 -20.11 -31.40
CA ASN A 290 -9.43 -19.06 -32.35
C ASN A 290 -8.33 -18.10 -31.83
N PHE A 291 -7.61 -18.46 -30.76
CA PHE A 291 -6.50 -17.69 -30.16
C PHE A 291 -5.31 -18.59 -29.82
#